data_AF-A0A6C0B034-F1
#
_entry.id   AF-A0A6C0B034-F1
#
_cell.length_a   1.000
_cell.length_b   1.000
_cell.length_c   1.000
_cell.angle_alpha   90.00
_cell.angle_beta   90.00
_cell.angle_gamma   90.00
#
_symmetry.space_group_name_H-M   'P 1'
#
loop_
_entity.id
_entity.type
_entity.pdbx_description
1 polymer ?
#
loop_
_entity_poly.entity_id
_entity_poly.type
_entity_poly.pdbx_seq_one_letter_code
_entity_poly.pdbx_strand_id
1 'polypeptide(L)'
;MSNNELIYLPVSLGEAIDKLTILDIKLDKIKEDHRRNDVQKEYELLYEKLKEFLTKYNDLYLSMKKVNLMIWDMMDILRDGCISNEEYLKVCKECVEYNDIRFRVKNKINYTSNSLLKEQKSYKVNRLVIEVANNISNMEEFVRPIRYYSFFYDEIVIRHCENSQLKDIFYYDPTIIFIENEDGLNYKENSKKHFVFKNDFYDKEQINSVFELTEDAINAIL
;
A
#
# COMPACT_ATOMS: atom_id res chain seq x y z
N MET A 1 41.64 17.82 -3.69
CA MET A 1 40.38 17.63 -4.44
C MET A 1 39.63 16.53 -3.72
N SER A 2 38.47 16.81 -3.11
CA SER A 2 37.63 15.75 -2.56
C SER A 2 37.11 14.91 -3.72
N ASN A 3 37.40 13.61 -3.72
CA ASN A 3 36.82 12.69 -4.69
C ASN A 3 35.30 12.66 -4.45
N ASN A 4 34.52 13.18 -5.40
CA ASN A 4 33.06 13.06 -5.39
C ASN A 4 32.69 11.63 -5.83
N GLU A 5 32.93 10.65 -4.96
CA GLU A 5 32.62 9.24 -5.22
C GLU A 5 31.17 8.92 -4.86
N LEU A 6 30.46 8.24 -5.78
CA LEU A 6 29.15 7.67 -5.51
C LEU A 6 29.30 6.35 -4.74
N ILE A 7 28.49 6.18 -3.70
CA ILE A 7 28.37 4.92 -2.97
C ILE A 7 27.22 4.11 -3.57
N TYR A 8 27.48 2.85 -3.88
CA TYR A 8 26.47 1.91 -4.38
C TYR A 8 26.09 0.90 -3.30
N LEU A 9 24.80 0.82 -2.99
CA LEU A 9 24.24 -0.13 -2.03
C LEU A 9 23.23 -1.04 -2.74
N PRO A 10 23.26 -2.36 -2.48
CA PRO A 10 22.21 -3.25 -2.95
C PRO A 10 20.93 -2.98 -2.16
N VAL A 11 19.83 -2.74 -2.87
CA VAL A 11 18.50 -2.49 -2.29
C VAL A 11 17.43 -3.25 -3.08
N SER A 12 16.28 -3.46 -2.45
CA SER A 12 15.11 -4.00 -3.15
C SER A 12 14.53 -2.99 -4.15
N LEU A 13 13.78 -3.45 -5.16
CA LEU A 13 13.13 -2.52 -6.09
C LEU A 13 12.13 -1.61 -5.36
N GLY A 14 11.39 -2.14 -4.38
CA GLY A 14 10.47 -1.36 -3.55
C GLY A 14 11.16 -0.23 -2.81
N GLU A 15 12.35 -0.48 -2.24
CA GLU A 15 13.14 0.55 -1.55
C GLU A 15 13.68 1.61 -2.53
N ALA A 16 14.11 1.19 -3.72
CA ALA A 16 14.56 2.12 -4.76
C ALA A 16 13.43 3.02 -5.26
N ILE A 17 12.23 2.46 -5.49
CA ILE A 17 11.04 3.22 -5.89
C ILE A 17 10.59 4.16 -4.76
N ASP A 18 10.55 3.69 -3.51
CA ASP A 18 10.23 4.52 -2.33
C ASP A 18 11.12 5.78 -2.30
N LYS A 19 12.44 5.60 -2.38
CA LYS A 19 13.39 6.71 -2.45
C LYS A 19 13.13 7.64 -3.63
N LEU A 20 12.88 7.11 -4.83
CA LEU A 20 12.58 7.93 -6.01
C LEU A 20 11.33 8.78 -5.81
N THR A 21 10.25 8.22 -5.24
CA THR A 21 9.01 8.97 -5.00
C THR A 21 9.19 10.09 -3.97
N ILE A 22 10.03 9.91 -2.96
CA ILE A 22 10.36 10.97 -2.00
C ILE A 22 11.13 12.11 -2.70
N LEU A 23 12.06 11.79 -3.60
CA LEU A 23 12.77 12.80 -4.40
C LEU A 23 11.82 13.53 -5.34
N ASP A 24 10.89 12.82 -5.96
CA ASP A 24 9.83 13.39 -6.80
C ASP A 24 8.98 14.41 -6.01
N ILE A 25 8.51 14.03 -4.81
CA ILE A 25 7.77 14.95 -3.92
C ILE A 25 8.62 16.16 -3.52
N LYS A 26 9.91 15.97 -3.25
CA LYS A 26 10.82 17.09 -2.94
C LYS A 26 10.97 18.03 -4.13
N LEU A 27 11.02 17.52 -5.36
CA LEU A 27 10.99 18.33 -6.57
C LEU A 27 9.65 19.05 -6.75
N ASP A 28 8.56 18.57 -6.20
CA ASP A 28 7.29 19.31 -6.24
C ASP A 28 7.24 20.42 -5.16
N LYS A 29 7.73 20.12 -3.94
CA LYS A 29 7.62 20.99 -2.76
C LYS A 29 8.72 22.05 -2.64
N ILE A 30 9.94 21.79 -3.10
CA ILE A 30 11.09 22.72 -2.98
C ILE A 30 11.20 23.57 -4.25
N LYS A 31 10.67 24.80 -4.21
CA LYS A 31 10.69 25.77 -5.32
C LYS A 31 11.77 26.84 -5.10
N GLU A 32 12.45 27.25 -6.18
CA GLU A 32 13.38 28.40 -6.22
C GLU A 32 14.53 28.38 -5.19
N ASP A 33 14.96 27.17 -4.82
CA ASP A 33 16.04 26.95 -3.85
C ASP A 33 17.20 26.19 -4.50
N HIS A 34 18.44 26.58 -4.21
CA HIS A 34 19.64 25.83 -4.60
C HIS A 34 19.59 24.34 -4.18
N ARG A 35 18.93 24.02 -3.06
CA ARG A 35 18.67 22.65 -2.60
C ARG A 35 17.94 21.80 -3.63
N ARG A 36 17.09 22.42 -4.47
CA ARG A 36 16.38 21.74 -5.57
C ARG A 36 17.36 21.14 -6.56
N ASN A 37 18.47 21.82 -6.87
CA ASN A 37 19.45 21.32 -7.83
C ASN A 37 20.08 20.00 -7.35
N ASP A 38 20.29 19.84 -6.04
CA ASP A 38 20.85 18.61 -5.50
C ASP A 38 19.82 17.47 -5.46
N VAL A 39 18.56 17.77 -5.16
CA VAL A 39 17.45 16.81 -5.30
C VAL A 39 17.28 16.36 -6.76
N GLN A 40 17.35 17.30 -7.71
CA GLN A 40 17.21 17.01 -9.14
C GLN A 40 18.31 16.07 -9.62
N LYS A 41 19.58 16.34 -9.27
CA LYS A 41 20.69 15.45 -9.60
C LYS A 41 20.48 14.03 -9.05
N GLU A 42 20.06 13.91 -7.79
CA GLU A 42 19.82 12.59 -7.18
C GLU A 42 18.63 11.87 -7.83
N TYR A 43 17.56 12.60 -8.15
CA TYR A 43 16.39 12.07 -8.85
C TYR A 43 16.77 11.53 -10.23
N GLU A 44 17.47 12.31 -11.05
CA GLU A 44 17.87 11.91 -12.41
C GLU A 44 18.73 10.64 -12.41
N LEU A 45 19.71 10.55 -11.51
CA LEU A 45 20.57 9.38 -11.37
C LEU A 45 19.79 8.11 -11.03
N LEU A 46 18.74 8.23 -10.22
CA LEU A 46 17.90 7.11 -9.81
C LEU A 46 16.82 6.80 -10.87
N TYR A 47 16.21 7.82 -11.46
CA TYR A 47 15.19 7.72 -12.51
C TYR A 47 15.73 6.98 -13.73
N GLU A 48 16.94 7.31 -14.19
CA GLU A 48 17.55 6.63 -15.35
C GLU A 48 17.67 5.11 -15.15
N LYS A 49 17.88 4.67 -13.90
CA LYS A 49 17.94 3.24 -13.55
C LYS A 49 16.57 2.59 -13.37
N LEU A 50 15.54 3.38 -13.06
CA LEU A 50 14.24 2.88 -12.65
C LEU A 50 13.14 3.06 -13.70
N LYS A 51 13.33 3.90 -14.72
CA LYS A 51 12.27 4.32 -15.67
C LYS A 51 11.46 3.18 -16.29
N GLU A 52 12.10 2.07 -16.67
CA GLU A 52 11.40 0.90 -17.21
C GLU A 52 10.48 0.24 -16.18
N PHE A 53 10.93 0.16 -14.92
CA PHE A 53 10.13 -0.35 -13.82
C PHE A 53 8.97 0.58 -13.47
N LEU A 54 9.15 1.90 -13.64
CA LEU A 54 8.06 2.87 -13.45
C LEU A 54 6.95 2.67 -14.46
N THR A 55 7.30 2.44 -15.74
CA THR A 55 6.31 2.11 -16.77
C THR A 55 5.61 0.78 -16.46
N LYS A 56 6.37 -0.24 -16.06
CA LYS A 56 5.84 -1.58 -15.79
C LYS A 56 4.94 -1.64 -14.54
N TYR A 57 5.27 -0.89 -13.50
CA TYR A 57 4.60 -0.92 -12.20
C TYR A 57 4.01 0.44 -11.83
N ASN A 58 3.49 1.16 -12.82
CA ASN A 58 3.02 2.54 -12.67
C ASN A 58 2.00 2.73 -11.54
N ASP A 59 1.02 1.84 -11.43
CA ASP A 59 -0.01 1.94 -10.39
C ASP A 59 0.57 1.83 -8.98
N LEU A 60 1.59 0.97 -8.79
CA LEU A 60 2.31 0.84 -7.52
C LEU A 60 3.25 2.02 -7.27
N TYR A 61 3.86 2.60 -8.31
CA TYR A 61 4.62 3.85 -8.20
C TYR A 61 3.74 5.01 -7.73
N LEU A 62 2.58 5.19 -8.37
CA LEU A 62 1.62 6.24 -8.01
C LEU A 62 1.09 6.04 -6.58
N SER A 63 0.78 4.79 -6.21
CA SER A 63 0.40 4.44 -4.84
C SER A 63 1.50 4.79 -3.83
N MET A 64 2.78 4.48 -4.15
CA MET A 64 3.92 4.82 -3.31
C MET A 64 4.09 6.34 -3.15
N LYS A 65 4.01 7.10 -4.26
CA LYS A 65 4.11 8.57 -4.23
C LYS A 65 2.99 9.18 -3.41
N LYS A 66 1.76 8.69 -3.56
CA LYS A 66 0.59 9.15 -2.79
C LYS A 66 0.76 8.94 -1.29
N VAL A 67 1.18 7.73 -0.88
CA VAL A 67 1.43 7.42 0.54
C VAL A 67 2.57 8.26 1.11
N ASN A 68 3.69 8.41 0.38
CA ASN A 68 4.79 9.27 0.83
C ASN A 68 4.39 10.75 0.93
N LEU A 69 3.51 11.24 0.06
CA LEU A 69 2.99 12.60 0.12
C LEU A 69 2.10 12.80 1.36
N MET A 70 1.24 11.83 1.69
CA MET A 70 0.44 11.88 2.92
C MET A 70 1.32 11.89 4.18
N ILE A 71 2.37 11.06 4.22
CA ILE A 71 3.36 11.09 5.31
C ILE A 71 4.06 12.45 5.36
N TRP A 72 4.46 13.00 4.22
CA TRP A 72 5.08 14.32 4.14
C TRP A 72 4.18 15.41 4.72
N ASP A 73 2.91 15.47 4.30
CA ASP A 73 1.96 16.48 4.74
C ASP A 73 1.65 16.33 6.25
N MET A 74 1.53 15.10 6.76
CA MET A 74 1.41 14.84 8.20
C MET A 74 2.66 15.30 8.97
N MET A 75 3.86 15.06 8.44
CA MET A 75 5.09 15.52 9.06
C MET A 75 5.21 17.05 9.07
N ASP A 76 4.73 17.73 8.03
CA ASP A 76 4.70 19.20 7.98
C ASP A 76 3.75 19.75 9.04
N ILE A 77 2.54 19.17 9.21
CA ILE A 77 1.61 19.51 10.29
C ILE A 77 2.26 19.33 11.67
N LEU A 78 2.93 18.19 11.90
CA LEU A 78 3.61 17.91 13.17
C LEU A 78 4.79 18.86 13.45
N ARG A 79 5.44 19.39 12.41
CA ARG A 79 6.58 20.32 12.53
C ARG A 79 6.16 21.76 12.77
N ASP A 80 5.06 22.19 12.16
CA ASP A 80 4.52 23.54 12.36
C ASP A 80 4.12 23.76 13.83
N GLY A 81 3.61 22.71 14.49
CA GLY A 81 3.36 22.73 15.94
C GLY A 81 2.18 23.61 16.36
N CYS A 82 1.40 24.11 15.41
CA CYS A 82 0.23 24.98 15.65
C CYS A 82 -1.06 24.21 16.01
N ILE A 83 -0.95 22.91 16.29
CA ILE A 83 -2.08 22.02 16.59
C ILE A 83 -2.17 21.69 18.08
N SER A 84 -3.35 21.26 18.53
CA SER A 84 -3.54 20.82 19.92
C SER A 84 -2.78 19.52 20.23
N ASN A 85 -2.52 19.24 21.51
CA ASN A 85 -1.88 17.98 21.93
C ASN A 85 -2.69 16.73 21.51
N GLU A 86 -4.02 16.83 21.51
CA GLU A 86 -4.91 15.74 21.09
C GLU A 86 -4.76 15.47 19.59
N GLU A 87 -4.77 16.54 18.79
CA GLU A 87 -4.57 16.46 17.34
C GLU A 87 -3.15 15.98 17.00
N TYR A 88 -2.14 16.45 17.72
CA TYR A 88 -0.77 15.99 17.57
C TYR A 88 -0.65 14.48 17.77
N LEU A 89 -1.26 13.95 18.84
CA LEU A 89 -1.28 12.52 19.10
C LEU A 89 -2.04 11.74 18.02
N LYS A 90 -3.14 12.30 17.50
CA LYS A 90 -3.90 11.71 16.38
C LYS A 90 -3.04 11.62 15.12
N VAL A 91 -2.43 12.72 14.69
CA VAL A 91 -1.58 12.77 13.49
C VAL A 91 -0.35 11.87 13.65
N CYS A 92 0.23 11.76 14.85
CA CYS A 92 1.31 10.80 15.10
C CYS A 92 0.88 9.35 14.87
N LYS A 93 -0.32 8.97 15.35
CA LYS A 93 -0.86 7.62 15.15
C LYS A 93 -1.12 7.34 13.67
N GLU A 94 -1.71 8.30 12.95
CA GLU A 94 -1.94 8.20 11.51
C GLU A 94 -0.61 8.09 10.75
N CYS A 95 0.40 8.87 11.11
CA CYS A 95 1.73 8.79 10.49
C CYS A 95 2.39 7.41 10.67
N VAL A 96 2.24 6.78 11.84
CA VAL A 96 2.68 5.39 12.08
C VAL A 96 1.93 4.41 11.17
N GLU A 97 0.61 4.54 11.06
CA GLU A 97 -0.22 3.70 10.18
C GLU A 97 0.19 3.84 8.71
N TYR A 98 0.37 5.06 8.21
CA TYR A 98 0.79 5.30 6.82
C TYR A 98 2.22 4.82 6.55
N ASN A 99 3.11 4.84 7.54
CA ASN A 99 4.42 4.19 7.42
C ASN A 99 4.29 2.65 7.30
N ASP A 100 3.27 2.05 7.91
CA ASP A 100 2.94 0.65 7.69
C ASP A 100 2.35 0.39 6.30
N ILE A 101 1.45 1.27 5.84
CA ILE A 101 0.94 1.25 4.47
C ILE A 101 2.10 1.30 3.46
N ARG A 102 3.05 2.23 3.63
CA ARG A 102 4.22 2.39 2.76
C ARG A 102 5.03 1.11 2.62
N PHE A 103 5.26 0.41 3.74
CA PHE A 103 5.93 -0.87 3.73
C PHE A 103 5.16 -1.93 2.92
N ARG A 104 3.83 -1.99 3.04
CA ARG A 104 3.02 -2.94 2.26
C ARG A 104 3.10 -2.64 0.77
N VAL A 105 3.11 -1.37 0.36
CA VAL A 105 3.34 -1.01 -1.05
C VAL A 105 4.72 -1.46 -1.53
N LYS A 106 5.78 -1.26 -0.72
CA LYS A 106 7.13 -1.77 -1.04
C LYS A 106 7.14 -3.29 -1.21
N ASN A 107 6.44 -4.01 -0.32
CA ASN A 107 6.36 -5.46 -0.38
C ASN A 107 5.66 -5.94 -1.67
N LYS A 108 4.56 -5.28 -2.08
CA LYS A 108 3.87 -5.57 -3.35
C LYS A 108 4.79 -5.39 -4.55
N ILE A 109 5.52 -4.27 -4.60
CA ILE A 109 6.54 -4.01 -5.65
C ILE A 109 7.59 -5.13 -5.66
N ASN A 110 8.12 -5.48 -4.50
CA ASN A 110 9.13 -6.52 -4.37
C ASN A 110 8.65 -7.90 -4.83
N TYR A 111 7.39 -8.23 -4.58
CA TYR A 111 6.81 -9.50 -4.99
C TYR A 111 6.56 -9.54 -6.50
N THR A 112 5.87 -8.54 -7.07
CA THR A 112 5.56 -8.49 -8.51
C THR A 112 6.79 -8.33 -9.40
N SER A 113 7.88 -7.81 -8.85
CA SER A 113 9.17 -7.69 -9.54
C SER A 113 10.11 -8.87 -9.35
N ASN A 114 9.74 -9.86 -8.53
CA ASN A 114 10.65 -10.91 -8.08
C ASN A 114 11.98 -10.34 -7.54
N SER A 115 11.89 -9.23 -6.80
CA SER A 115 13.06 -8.56 -6.21
C SER A 115 13.84 -9.54 -5.34
N LEU A 116 15.17 -9.59 -5.54
CA LEU A 116 16.08 -10.46 -4.80
C LEU A 116 16.08 -10.12 -3.30
N LEU A 117 16.00 -8.83 -2.98
CA LEU A 117 15.90 -8.33 -1.62
C LEU A 117 14.44 -7.96 -1.31
N LYS A 118 14.03 -8.17 -0.06
CA LYS A 118 12.70 -7.81 0.45
C LYS A 118 12.84 -7.31 1.88
N GLU A 119 12.40 -6.09 2.14
CA GLU A 119 12.37 -5.53 3.50
C GLU A 119 11.47 -6.40 4.41
N GLN A 120 11.85 -6.54 5.68
CA GLN A 120 11.11 -7.32 6.68
C GLN A 120 10.70 -6.43 7.85
N LYS A 121 9.53 -6.69 8.44
CA LYS A 121 9.07 -6.07 9.70
C LYS A 121 8.95 -7.13 10.78
N SER A 122 9.13 -6.71 12.04
CA SER A 122 9.13 -7.60 13.22
C SER A 122 7.81 -7.64 13.98
N TYR A 123 6.72 -7.08 13.44
CA TYR A 123 5.46 -6.91 14.16
C TYR A 123 4.46 -8.05 13.93
N LYS A 124 3.43 -8.10 14.78
CA LYS A 124 2.33 -9.07 14.71
C LYS A 124 1.55 -8.88 13.40
N VAL A 125 1.31 -9.98 12.68
CA VAL A 125 0.47 -10.01 11.48
C VAL A 125 -0.96 -9.57 11.84
N ASN A 126 -1.42 -8.48 11.24
CA ASN A 126 -2.81 -8.05 11.28
C ASN A 126 -3.57 -8.70 10.12
N ARG A 127 -4.46 -9.64 10.47
CA ARG A 127 -5.27 -10.41 9.51
C ARG A 127 -6.68 -9.85 9.38
N LEU A 128 -7.14 -9.74 8.14
CA LEU A 128 -8.55 -9.57 7.75
C LEU A 128 -9.07 -10.86 7.13
N VAL A 129 -10.30 -11.25 7.45
CA VAL A 129 -10.99 -12.37 6.80
C VAL A 129 -12.19 -11.86 6.03
N ILE A 130 -12.36 -12.33 4.80
CA ILE A 130 -13.52 -12.04 3.94
C ILE A 130 -14.10 -13.38 3.50
N GLU A 131 -15.30 -13.69 3.95
CA GLU A 131 -16.05 -14.86 3.52
C GLU A 131 -17.08 -14.45 2.47
N VAL A 132 -17.03 -15.09 1.30
CA VAL A 132 -17.93 -14.77 0.18
C VAL A 132 -18.65 -16.03 -0.27
N ALA A 133 -19.98 -15.97 -0.37
CA ALA A 133 -20.81 -17.05 -0.90
C ALA A 133 -20.33 -17.50 -2.28
N ASN A 134 -20.46 -18.81 -2.56
CA ASN A 134 -19.87 -19.44 -3.74
C ASN A 134 -20.40 -18.88 -5.07
N ASN A 135 -21.65 -18.43 -5.10
CA ASN A 135 -22.35 -18.03 -6.33
C ASN A 135 -22.57 -16.51 -6.44
N ILE A 136 -21.75 -15.70 -5.75
CA ILE A 136 -21.90 -14.25 -5.84
C ILE A 136 -21.66 -13.78 -7.30
N SER A 137 -22.67 -13.15 -7.85
CA SER A 137 -22.59 -12.34 -9.08
C SER A 137 -22.01 -10.99 -8.72
N ASN A 138 -21.27 -10.32 -9.63
CA ASN A 138 -20.65 -8.98 -9.50
C ASN A 138 -19.33 -8.82 -8.71
N MET A 139 -18.43 -9.80 -8.80
CA MET A 139 -17.11 -9.77 -8.13
C MET A 139 -16.27 -8.51 -8.38
N GLU A 140 -16.43 -7.84 -9.51
CA GLU A 140 -15.73 -6.61 -9.85
C GLU A 140 -15.92 -5.49 -8.81
N GLU A 141 -17.08 -5.44 -8.15
CA GLU A 141 -17.38 -4.42 -7.14
C GLU A 141 -16.60 -4.64 -5.83
N PHE A 142 -16.11 -5.86 -5.58
CA PHE A 142 -15.29 -6.19 -4.42
C PHE A 142 -13.84 -5.72 -4.57
N VAL A 143 -13.40 -5.45 -5.80
CA VAL A 143 -11.99 -5.16 -6.10
C VAL A 143 -11.50 -3.91 -5.38
N ARG A 144 -12.27 -2.81 -5.41
CA ARG A 144 -11.83 -1.55 -4.78
C ARG A 144 -11.80 -1.64 -3.24
N PRO A 145 -12.83 -2.18 -2.55
CA PRO A 145 -12.77 -2.42 -1.11
C PRO A 145 -11.63 -3.36 -0.68
N ILE A 146 -11.40 -4.45 -1.39
CA ILE A 146 -10.30 -5.38 -1.08
C ILE A 146 -8.94 -4.69 -1.28
N ARG A 147 -8.77 -3.94 -2.39
CA ARG A 147 -7.58 -3.12 -2.61
C ARG A 147 -7.37 -2.12 -1.49
N TYR A 148 -8.41 -1.41 -1.05
CA TYR A 148 -8.33 -0.50 0.09
C TYR A 148 -7.78 -1.24 1.33
N TYR A 149 -8.40 -2.35 1.71
CA TYR A 149 -7.96 -3.10 2.90
C TYR A 149 -6.55 -3.67 2.79
N SER A 150 -6.07 -3.99 1.59
CA SER A 150 -4.72 -4.51 1.36
C SER A 150 -3.61 -3.51 1.67
N PHE A 151 -3.94 -2.22 1.88
CA PHE A 151 -3.01 -1.22 2.41
C PHE A 151 -2.91 -1.28 3.93
N PHE A 152 -3.92 -1.76 4.64
CA PHE A 152 -4.03 -1.70 6.11
C PHE A 152 -3.76 -3.02 6.82
N TYR A 153 -3.94 -4.14 6.12
CA TYR A 153 -3.76 -5.48 6.67
C TYR A 153 -2.54 -6.16 6.08
N ASP A 154 -1.82 -6.90 6.91
CA ASP A 154 -0.64 -7.66 6.50
C ASP A 154 -1.04 -8.94 5.76
N GLU A 155 -2.23 -9.45 6.08
CA GLU A 155 -2.81 -10.63 5.46
C GLU A 155 -4.33 -10.46 5.32
N ILE A 156 -4.86 -10.73 4.12
CA ILE A 156 -6.28 -10.78 3.81
C ILE A 156 -6.57 -12.19 3.34
N VAL A 157 -7.31 -12.94 4.15
CA VAL A 157 -7.78 -14.26 3.77
C VAL A 157 -9.15 -14.13 3.15
N ILE A 158 -9.26 -14.47 1.87
CA ILE A 158 -10.53 -14.53 1.14
C ILE A 158 -10.93 -16.00 1.04
N ARG A 159 -12.00 -16.36 1.74
CA ARG A 159 -12.58 -17.69 1.71
C ARG A 159 -13.62 -17.74 0.61
N HIS A 160 -13.35 -18.58 -0.40
CA HIS A 160 -14.23 -18.71 -1.56
C HIS A 160 -13.97 -20.04 -2.29
N CYS A 161 -15.03 -20.77 -2.70
CA CYS A 161 -14.82 -22.11 -3.28
C CYS A 161 -14.36 -22.11 -4.74
N GLU A 162 -14.83 -21.25 -5.65
CA GLU A 162 -14.47 -21.41 -7.08
C GLU A 162 -14.64 -20.10 -7.89
N ASN A 163 -13.87 -19.05 -7.62
CA ASN A 163 -13.86 -17.90 -8.52
C ASN A 163 -12.44 -17.42 -8.82
N SER A 164 -12.04 -17.64 -10.07
CA SER A 164 -10.77 -17.23 -10.64
C SER A 164 -10.64 -15.71 -10.74
N GLN A 165 -11.73 -14.96 -10.91
CA GLN A 165 -11.65 -13.54 -11.27
C GLN A 165 -10.91 -12.70 -10.22
N LEU A 166 -11.26 -12.82 -8.94
CA LEU A 166 -10.54 -12.08 -7.88
C LEU A 166 -9.10 -12.58 -7.73
N LYS A 167 -8.87 -13.88 -7.85
CA LYS A 167 -7.53 -14.47 -7.79
C LYS A 167 -6.63 -13.94 -8.90
N ASP A 168 -7.17 -13.84 -10.12
CA ASP A 168 -6.49 -13.29 -11.30
C ASP A 168 -6.28 -11.78 -11.18
N ILE A 169 -7.21 -11.04 -10.56
CA ILE A 169 -7.05 -9.59 -10.33
C ILE A 169 -5.98 -9.30 -9.28
N PHE A 170 -5.86 -10.16 -8.26
CA PHE A 170 -4.97 -9.95 -7.11
C PHE A 170 -3.69 -10.80 -7.15
N TYR A 171 -3.37 -11.45 -8.27
CA TYR A 171 -2.19 -12.32 -8.39
C TYR A 171 -0.85 -11.66 -8.01
N TYR A 172 -0.78 -10.33 -8.16
CA TYR A 172 0.42 -9.54 -7.86
C TYR A 172 0.58 -9.19 -6.37
N ASP A 173 -0.47 -9.39 -5.57
CA ASP A 173 -0.54 -8.92 -4.20
C ASP A 173 -0.36 -10.08 -3.20
N PRO A 174 0.84 -10.24 -2.61
CA PRO A 174 1.12 -11.34 -1.70
C PRO A 174 0.37 -11.25 -0.37
N THR A 175 -0.29 -10.12 -0.07
CA THR A 175 -1.09 -9.99 1.16
C THR A 175 -2.42 -10.73 1.04
N ILE A 176 -2.86 -11.08 -0.17
CA ILE A 176 -4.19 -11.66 -0.40
C ILE A 176 -4.06 -13.16 -0.62
N ILE A 177 -4.64 -13.94 0.29
CA ILE A 177 -4.59 -15.39 0.31
C ILE A 177 -6.00 -15.92 0.06
N PHE A 178 -6.14 -16.75 -0.97
CA PHE A 178 -7.39 -17.43 -1.27
C PHE A 178 -7.38 -18.83 -0.65
N ILE A 179 -8.42 -19.18 0.09
CA ILE A 179 -8.58 -20.51 0.72
C ILE A 179 -9.88 -21.18 0.27
N GLU A 180 -9.80 -22.49 0.05
CA GLU A 180 -10.94 -23.36 -0.27
C GLU A 180 -11.53 -23.97 1.02
N ASN A 181 -12.82 -24.32 1.00
CA ASN A 181 -13.57 -24.77 2.18
C ASN A 181 -13.19 -26.19 2.65
N GLU A 182 -11.96 -26.43 3.09
CA GLU A 182 -11.63 -27.62 3.90
C GLU A 182 -10.23 -27.65 4.52
N ASP A 183 -9.43 -26.57 4.47
CA ASP A 183 -8.17 -26.59 5.21
C ASP A 183 -8.45 -26.40 6.70
N GLY A 184 -8.12 -27.41 7.50
CA GLY A 184 -8.13 -27.39 8.98
C GLY A 184 -7.24 -26.31 9.63
N LEU A 185 -6.84 -25.27 8.88
CA LEU A 185 -6.35 -24.02 9.42
C LEU A 185 -7.52 -23.24 10.05
N ASN A 186 -7.34 -22.86 11.31
CA ASN A 186 -8.16 -21.82 11.93
C ASN A 186 -7.82 -20.46 11.31
N TYR A 187 -8.23 -20.21 10.06
CA TYR A 187 -7.97 -18.97 9.32
C TYR A 187 -8.56 -17.73 10.01
N LYS A 188 -9.50 -17.94 10.95
CA LYS A 188 -10.07 -16.89 11.81
C LYS A 188 -9.20 -16.55 13.01
N GLU A 189 -8.22 -17.37 13.36
CA GLU A 189 -7.35 -17.11 14.50
C GLU A 189 -6.57 -15.81 14.28
N ASN A 190 -6.50 -14.97 15.32
CA ASN A 190 -5.85 -13.66 15.27
C ASN A 190 -6.41 -12.65 14.24
N SER A 191 -7.57 -12.91 13.61
CA SER A 191 -8.21 -11.92 12.74
C SER A 191 -8.65 -10.70 13.53
N LYS A 192 -8.26 -9.51 13.07
CA LYS A 192 -8.67 -8.23 13.66
C LYS A 192 -10.06 -7.80 13.19
N LYS A 193 -10.44 -8.20 11.97
CA LYS A 193 -11.73 -7.89 11.34
C LYS A 193 -12.19 -9.06 10.48
N HIS A 194 -13.50 -9.19 10.32
CA HIS A 194 -14.12 -10.27 9.57
C HIS A 194 -15.40 -9.78 8.88
N PHE A 195 -15.49 -9.99 7.56
CA PHE A 195 -16.66 -9.67 6.75
C PHE A 195 -17.25 -10.94 6.15
N VAL A 196 -18.59 -11.00 6.09
CA VAL A 196 -19.32 -12.17 5.57
C VAL A 196 -20.38 -11.72 4.58
N PHE A 197 -20.25 -12.16 3.33
CA PHE A 197 -21.19 -11.97 2.24
C PHE A 197 -21.92 -13.28 1.98
N LYS A 198 -23.18 -13.36 2.39
CA LYS A 198 -23.98 -14.61 2.36
C LYS A 198 -24.92 -14.70 1.17
N ASN A 199 -25.22 -13.58 0.52
CA ASN A 199 -26.13 -13.53 -0.62
C ASN A 199 -25.37 -13.68 -1.94
N ASP A 200 -26.09 -14.08 -2.98
CA ASP A 200 -25.54 -14.27 -4.33
C ASP A 200 -25.40 -12.95 -5.12
N PHE A 201 -25.80 -11.82 -4.53
CA PHE A 201 -25.64 -10.48 -5.13
C PHE A 201 -25.60 -9.42 -4.03
N TYR A 202 -24.73 -8.43 -4.19
CA TYR A 202 -24.70 -7.21 -3.39
C TYR A 202 -24.41 -6.03 -4.31
N ASP A 203 -25.25 -5.00 -4.32
CA ASP A 203 -24.86 -3.77 -5.03
C ASP A 203 -23.68 -3.07 -4.34
N LYS A 204 -23.11 -2.07 -5.01
CA LYS A 204 -21.94 -1.33 -4.52
C LYS A 204 -22.16 -0.69 -3.14
N GLU A 205 -23.35 -0.15 -2.87
CA GLU A 205 -23.67 0.48 -1.58
C GLU A 205 -23.74 -0.56 -0.47
N GLN A 206 -24.35 -1.72 -0.75
CA GLN A 206 -24.40 -2.84 0.17
C GLN A 206 -23.00 -3.41 0.46
N ILE A 207 -22.15 -3.52 -0.57
CA ILE A 207 -20.75 -3.95 -0.42
C ILE A 207 -20.00 -3.00 0.51
N ASN A 208 -20.06 -1.70 0.23
CA ASN A 208 -19.41 -0.68 1.07
C ASN A 208 -19.97 -0.65 2.49
N SER A 209 -21.28 -0.86 2.65
CA SER A 209 -21.91 -0.94 3.96
C SER A 209 -21.39 -2.13 4.77
N VAL A 210 -21.32 -3.33 4.18
CA VAL A 210 -20.76 -4.52 4.85
C VAL A 210 -19.28 -4.31 5.17
N PHE A 211 -18.52 -3.72 4.25
CA PHE A 211 -17.12 -3.41 4.46
C PHE A 211 -16.89 -2.24 5.43
N GLU A 212 -17.93 -1.54 5.89
CA GLU A 212 -17.82 -0.33 6.72
C GLU A 212 -16.96 0.76 6.06
N LEU A 213 -17.13 0.97 4.75
CA LEU A 213 -16.35 1.93 3.96
C LEU A 213 -17.25 3.02 3.35
N THR A 214 -16.65 4.18 3.12
CA THR A 214 -17.20 5.23 2.28
C THR A 214 -16.40 5.34 0.99
N GLU A 215 -17.01 5.82 -0.09
CA GLU A 215 -16.28 6.10 -1.34
C GLU A 215 -15.16 7.12 -1.13
N ASP A 216 -15.37 8.10 -0.26
CA ASP A 216 -14.35 9.10 0.08
C ASP A 216 -13.13 8.45 0.74
N ALA A 217 -13.31 7.49 1.65
CA ALA A 217 -12.21 6.76 2.27
C ALA A 217 -11.44 5.92 1.23
N ILE A 218 -12.15 5.29 0.31
CA ILE A 218 -11.54 4.51 -0.77
C ILE A 218 -10.74 5.43 -1.70
N ASN A 219 -11.32 6.54 -2.14
CA ASN A 219 -10.69 7.53 -3.03
C ASN A 219 -9.51 8.26 -2.36
N ALA A 220 -9.56 8.41 -1.03
CA ALA A 220 -8.47 9.03 -0.30
C ALA A 220 -7.17 8.27 -0.50
N ILE A 221 -7.19 6.93 -0.59
CA ILE A 221 -5.99 6.10 -0.75
C ILE A 221 -5.78 5.56 -2.17
N LEU A 222 -6.82 5.11 -2.87
CA LEU A 222 -6.71 4.64 -4.26
C LEU A 222 -6.58 5.80 -5.25
#